data_AF-A0A1A9APV6-F1
#
_entry.id   AF-A0A1A9APV6-F1
#
_cell.length_a   1.000
_cell.length_b   1.000
_cell.length_c   1.000
_cell.angle_alpha   90.00
_cell.angle_beta   90.00
_cell.angle_gamma   90.00
#
_symmetry.space_group_name_H-M   'P 1'
#
loop_
_entity.id
_entity.type
_entity.pdbx_description
1 polymer ?
#
loop_
_entity_poly.entity_id
_entity_poly.type
_entity_poly.pdbx_seq_one_letter_code
_entity_poly.pdbx_strand_id
1 'polypeptide(L)'
;MENRIEVLKSKLNSFDFDLMLNNPVTKCKHCSECDTVDEKIRNIPWFKIFCYQFVRNVQTVYEITQFSTQFREKRCSTLIYWIHDKVTNFYKRNSVEMNNVDIISELLKLWEKINSTKYNGENYICQLPKSQESPNLEEMKRKIVMSDYCEDYNSLKSLLTKRSGDNCSIYYDYFKDSLSKYKEIVKDCDAKSFSISNCLRFCANNDPEDLLNKSKCKLIEIRQDKEEYIEKEKCDALKDKAVAAVTCKSEEIKSTEFTFSDHRAIILILFSLWGIFLTFLFLYKMTPLRSWISNKRRKEKIIRDNFHEECDNESLDDDYEHIDRNIDNEGYNISYNSDWNSIR
;
A
#
# COMPACT_ATOMS: atom_id res chain seq x y z
N MET A 1 1.96 -23.69 -0.43
CA MET A 1 2.24 -22.73 -1.52
C MET A 1 3.13 -21.59 -1.04
N GLU A 2 2.85 -21.01 0.13
CA GLU A 2 3.66 -19.92 0.73
C GLU A 2 5.14 -20.28 0.90
N ASN A 3 5.46 -21.46 1.45
CA ASN A 3 6.85 -21.92 1.59
C ASN A 3 7.61 -21.98 0.24
N ARG A 4 6.96 -22.42 -0.86
CA ARG A 4 7.57 -22.46 -2.20
C ARG A 4 7.95 -21.06 -2.69
N ILE A 5 7.09 -20.08 -2.46
CA ILE A 5 7.30 -18.69 -2.88
C ILE A 5 8.49 -18.10 -2.11
N GLU A 6 8.54 -18.27 -0.78
CA GLU A 6 9.62 -17.74 0.05
C GLU A 6 10.99 -18.33 -0.32
N VAL A 7 11.02 -19.65 -0.57
CA VAL A 7 12.22 -20.36 -1.01
C VAL A 7 12.76 -19.78 -2.32
N LEU A 8 11.92 -19.66 -3.35
CA LEU A 8 12.31 -19.13 -4.66
C LEU A 8 12.74 -17.66 -4.55
N LYS A 9 11.92 -16.84 -3.88
CA LYS A 9 12.19 -15.43 -3.62
C LYS A 9 13.56 -15.20 -2.97
N SER A 10 13.97 -16.06 -2.05
CA SER A 10 15.24 -15.91 -1.33
C SER A 10 16.49 -16.12 -2.19
N LYS A 11 16.38 -16.74 -3.38
CA LYS A 11 17.52 -17.13 -4.22
C LYS A 11 17.46 -16.61 -5.65
N LEU A 12 16.29 -16.24 -6.14
CA LEU A 12 16.04 -15.91 -7.54
C LEU A 12 15.65 -14.44 -7.67
N ASN A 13 16.59 -13.64 -8.17
CA ASN A 13 16.44 -12.18 -8.26
C ASN A 13 15.36 -11.77 -9.24
N SER A 14 15.18 -12.53 -10.33
CA SER A 14 14.14 -12.21 -11.29
C SER A 14 12.75 -12.46 -10.70
N PHE A 15 12.59 -13.63 -10.08
CA PHE A 15 11.37 -14.04 -9.40
C PHE A 15 10.97 -13.08 -8.25
N ASP A 16 11.93 -12.68 -7.41
CA ASP A 16 11.66 -11.74 -6.31
C ASP A 16 11.16 -10.39 -6.83
N PHE A 17 11.79 -9.85 -7.86
CA PHE A 17 11.39 -8.56 -8.44
C PHE A 17 9.96 -8.58 -9.00
N ASP A 18 9.56 -9.65 -9.70
CA ASP A 18 8.20 -9.76 -10.24
C ASP A 18 7.13 -9.79 -9.13
N LEU A 19 7.45 -10.43 -7.99
CA LEU A 19 6.62 -10.39 -6.81
C LEU A 19 6.57 -8.98 -6.22
N MET A 20 7.72 -8.30 -6.12
CA MET A 20 7.79 -6.94 -5.60
C MET A 20 6.83 -6.01 -6.33
N LEU A 21 6.75 -6.07 -7.66
CA LEU A 21 5.86 -5.20 -8.45
C LEU A 21 4.39 -5.31 -8.05
N ASN A 22 3.96 -6.47 -7.55
CA ASN A 22 2.57 -6.75 -7.20
C ASN A 22 2.26 -6.66 -5.70
N ASN A 23 3.27 -6.46 -4.85
CA ASN A 23 3.07 -6.31 -3.40
C ASN A 23 2.19 -5.09 -3.06
N PRO A 24 1.46 -5.15 -1.94
CA PRO A 24 0.71 -4.01 -1.44
C PRO A 24 1.64 -2.85 -1.07
N VAL A 25 1.15 -1.63 -1.26
CA VAL A 25 1.89 -0.42 -0.91
C VAL A 25 1.80 -0.19 0.59
N THR A 26 2.87 -0.50 1.32
CA THR A 26 2.96 -0.25 2.76
C THR A 26 3.72 1.04 3.08
N LYS A 27 4.74 1.35 2.28
CA LYS A 27 5.56 2.56 2.37
C LYS A 27 5.79 3.11 0.97
N CYS A 28 5.62 4.41 0.80
CA CYS A 28 5.83 5.07 -0.49
C CYS A 28 6.19 6.54 -0.28
N LYS A 29 7.42 6.91 -0.59
CA LYS A 29 7.93 8.27 -0.36
C LYS A 29 7.31 9.29 -1.33
N HIS A 30 6.92 8.84 -2.51
CA HIS A 30 6.52 9.71 -3.61
C HIS A 30 5.03 9.56 -4.00
N CYS A 31 4.22 8.82 -3.24
CA CYS A 31 2.83 8.56 -3.62
C CYS A 31 1.95 9.80 -3.69
N SER A 32 2.34 10.91 -3.05
CA SER A 32 1.68 12.21 -3.21
C SER A 32 1.77 12.76 -4.65
N GLU A 33 2.72 12.28 -5.46
CA GLU A 33 2.81 12.68 -6.86
C GLU A 33 1.57 12.24 -7.67
N CYS A 34 0.88 11.19 -7.23
CA CYS A 34 -0.39 10.75 -7.83
C CYS A 34 -1.52 11.78 -7.71
N ASP A 35 -1.44 12.70 -6.75
CA ASP A 35 -2.45 13.76 -6.60
C ASP A 35 -2.35 14.80 -7.73
N THR A 36 -1.25 14.77 -8.51
CA THR A 36 -1.01 15.68 -9.64
C THR A 36 -1.47 15.13 -10.99
N VAL A 37 -1.96 13.89 -11.03
CA VAL A 37 -2.58 13.30 -12.23
C VAL A 37 -3.92 13.97 -12.54
N ASP A 38 -4.39 13.89 -13.80
CA ASP A 38 -5.68 14.40 -14.24
C ASP A 38 -6.82 14.12 -13.23
N GLU A 39 -7.57 15.17 -12.90
CA GLU A 39 -8.62 15.16 -11.89
C GLU A 39 -9.76 14.18 -12.20
N LYS A 40 -9.99 13.87 -13.48
CA LYS A 40 -10.99 12.91 -13.94
C LYS A 40 -10.67 11.48 -13.56
N ILE A 41 -9.39 11.16 -13.29
CA ILE A 41 -8.95 9.79 -13.00
C ILE A 41 -8.30 9.63 -11.63
N ARG A 42 -7.63 10.67 -11.09
CA ARG A 42 -6.84 10.56 -9.85
C ARG A 42 -7.63 10.08 -8.63
N ASN A 43 -8.93 10.37 -8.58
CA ASN A 43 -9.82 10.01 -7.47
C ASN A 43 -10.61 8.72 -7.71
N ILE A 44 -10.48 8.09 -8.88
CA ILE A 44 -11.09 6.78 -9.13
C ILE A 44 -10.39 5.76 -8.21
N PRO A 45 -11.12 5.02 -7.33
CA PRO A 45 -10.49 4.17 -6.31
C PRO A 45 -9.46 3.19 -6.85
N TRP A 46 -9.79 2.49 -7.94
CA TRP A 46 -8.86 1.56 -8.60
C TRP A 46 -7.61 2.29 -9.12
N PHE A 47 -7.77 3.43 -9.80
CA PHE A 47 -6.65 4.19 -10.35
C PHE A 47 -5.76 4.72 -9.23
N LYS A 48 -6.34 5.21 -8.13
CA LYS A 48 -5.57 5.72 -6.99
C LYS A 48 -4.68 4.63 -6.38
N ILE A 49 -5.22 3.43 -6.16
CA ILE A 49 -4.45 2.27 -5.67
C ILE A 49 -3.37 1.89 -6.68
N PHE A 50 -3.72 1.83 -7.96
CA PHE A 50 -2.78 1.48 -9.01
C PHE A 50 -1.64 2.51 -9.16
N CYS A 51 -1.96 3.81 -9.09
CA CYS A 51 -0.97 4.88 -9.15
C CYS A 51 0.00 4.81 -7.98
N TYR A 52 -0.49 4.55 -6.75
CA TYR A 52 0.39 4.39 -5.60
C TYR A 52 1.33 3.18 -5.78
N GLN A 53 0.81 2.09 -6.33
CA GLN A 53 1.61 0.91 -6.63
C GLN A 53 2.66 1.20 -7.71
N PHE A 54 2.27 1.91 -8.77
CA PHE A 54 3.16 2.36 -9.83
C PHE A 54 4.30 3.24 -9.28
N VAL A 55 3.98 4.30 -8.52
CA VAL A 55 4.99 5.20 -7.98
C VAL A 55 5.95 4.48 -7.03
N ARG A 56 5.43 3.58 -6.19
CA ARG A 56 6.27 2.70 -5.36
C ARG A 56 7.17 1.82 -6.22
N ASN A 57 6.66 1.23 -7.30
CA ASN A 57 7.44 0.39 -8.20
C ASN A 57 8.55 1.17 -8.91
N VAL A 58 8.30 2.42 -9.32
CA VAL A 58 9.35 3.32 -9.86
C VAL A 58 10.48 3.48 -8.85
N GLN A 59 10.15 3.77 -7.58
CA GLN A 59 11.15 3.86 -6.51
C GLN A 59 11.92 2.55 -6.36
N THR A 60 11.25 1.40 -6.31
CA THR A 60 11.89 0.08 -6.20
C THR A 60 12.83 -0.20 -7.37
N VAL A 61 12.44 0.14 -8.60
CA VAL A 61 13.31 -0.01 -9.77
C VAL A 61 14.57 0.82 -9.60
N TYR A 62 14.46 2.08 -9.20
CA TYR A 62 15.63 2.96 -9.05
C TYR A 62 16.54 2.59 -7.90
N GLU A 63 15.98 2.12 -6.78
CA GLU A 63 16.78 1.56 -5.69
C GLU A 63 17.61 0.35 -6.17
N ILE A 64 17.04 -0.54 -6.99
CA ILE A 64 17.77 -1.70 -7.54
C ILE A 64 18.81 -1.26 -8.58
N THR A 65 18.43 -0.40 -9.52
CA THR A 65 19.29 -0.04 -10.66
C THR A 65 20.42 0.90 -10.26
N GLN A 66 20.26 1.65 -9.16
CA GLN A 66 21.33 2.43 -8.55
C GLN A 66 22.53 1.54 -8.15
N PHE A 67 22.27 0.35 -7.59
CA PHE A 67 23.33 -0.59 -7.18
C PHE A 67 23.73 -1.58 -8.27
N SER A 68 22.91 -1.74 -9.32
CA SER A 68 23.16 -2.72 -10.38
C SER A 68 22.66 -2.20 -11.72
N THR A 69 23.39 -1.24 -12.28
CA THR A 69 23.07 -0.57 -13.53
C THR A 69 22.97 -1.54 -14.72
N GLN A 70 23.61 -2.71 -14.65
CA GLN A 70 23.47 -3.75 -15.67
C GLN A 70 22.03 -4.29 -15.81
N PHE A 71 21.20 -4.19 -14.76
CA PHE A 71 19.80 -4.60 -14.81
C PHE A 71 18.85 -3.47 -15.22
N ARG A 72 19.35 -2.25 -15.42
CA ARG A 72 18.53 -1.05 -15.70
C ARG A 72 17.55 -1.28 -16.83
N GLU A 73 18.04 -1.64 -18.00
CA GLU A 73 17.19 -1.86 -19.19
C GLU A 73 16.11 -2.92 -18.92
N LYS A 74 16.49 -4.04 -18.31
CA LYS A 74 15.58 -5.12 -17.96
C LYS A 74 14.48 -4.65 -16.99
N ARG A 75 14.85 -4.11 -15.83
CA ARG A 75 13.89 -3.70 -14.79
C ARG A 75 12.95 -2.60 -15.29
N CYS A 76 13.46 -1.66 -16.09
CA CYS A 76 12.67 -0.64 -16.75
C CYS A 76 11.66 -1.24 -17.75
N SER A 77 12.12 -2.16 -18.61
CA SER A 77 11.26 -2.86 -19.57
C SER A 77 10.16 -3.67 -18.88
N THR A 78 10.50 -4.38 -17.80
CA THR A 78 9.53 -5.14 -16.99
C THR A 78 8.50 -4.20 -16.35
N LEU A 79 8.91 -3.04 -15.82
CA LEU A 79 7.97 -2.07 -15.26
C LEU A 79 7.04 -1.47 -16.33
N ILE A 80 7.57 -1.13 -17.51
CA ILE A 80 6.74 -0.66 -18.63
C ILE A 80 5.70 -1.72 -19.01
N TYR A 81 6.14 -2.97 -19.21
CA TYR A 81 5.22 -4.08 -19.48
C TYR A 81 4.15 -4.23 -18.39
N TRP A 82 4.54 -4.17 -17.11
CA TRP A 82 3.63 -4.30 -15.98
C TRP A 82 2.54 -3.23 -15.97
N ILE A 83 2.89 -1.97 -16.29
CA ILE A 83 1.92 -0.87 -16.38
C ILE A 83 0.90 -1.18 -17.48
N HIS A 84 1.37 -1.51 -18.69
CA HIS A 84 0.48 -1.81 -19.80
C HIS A 84 -0.40 -3.02 -19.53
N ASP A 85 0.16 -4.12 -19.01
CA ASP A 85 -0.60 -5.33 -18.71
C ASP A 85 -1.71 -5.08 -17.68
N LYS A 86 -1.41 -4.33 -16.59
CA LYS A 86 -2.42 -3.98 -15.57
C LYS A 86 -3.56 -3.15 -16.14
N VAL A 87 -3.23 -2.14 -16.93
CA VAL A 87 -4.21 -1.24 -17.55
C VAL A 87 -5.05 -1.99 -18.58
N THR A 88 -4.44 -2.73 -19.50
CA THR A 88 -5.13 -3.54 -20.50
C THR A 88 -6.04 -4.60 -19.85
N ASN A 89 -5.56 -5.31 -18.82
CA ASN A 89 -6.37 -6.33 -18.14
C ASN A 89 -7.52 -5.73 -17.34
N PHE A 90 -7.34 -4.53 -16.78
CA PHE A 90 -8.44 -3.82 -16.12
C PHE A 90 -9.56 -3.49 -17.09
N TYR A 91 -9.24 -2.94 -18.26
CA TYR A 91 -10.25 -2.64 -19.29
C TYR A 91 -11.00 -3.88 -19.77
N LYS A 92 -10.25 -4.95 -20.07
CA LYS A 92 -10.83 -6.24 -20.52
C LYS A 92 -11.83 -6.81 -19.52
N ARG A 93 -11.55 -6.70 -18.22
CA ARG A 93 -12.40 -7.30 -17.16
C ARG A 93 -13.66 -6.51 -16.85
N ASN A 94 -13.60 -5.19 -16.95
CA ASN A 94 -14.69 -4.34 -16.48
C ASN A 94 -15.57 -3.80 -17.61
N SER A 95 -15.24 -4.05 -18.88
CA SER A 95 -15.97 -3.49 -20.05
C SER A 95 -16.19 -1.98 -19.94
N VAL A 96 -15.27 -1.27 -19.29
CA VAL A 96 -15.37 0.17 -19.02
C VAL A 96 -14.70 0.92 -20.16
N GLU A 97 -15.48 1.71 -20.91
CA GLU A 97 -14.95 2.82 -21.69
C GLU A 97 -14.55 3.95 -20.73
N MET A 98 -13.30 4.42 -20.84
CA MET A 98 -12.84 5.51 -19.99
C MET A 98 -13.26 6.89 -20.49
N ASN A 99 -13.26 7.84 -19.57
CA ASN A 99 -13.57 9.28 -19.66
C ASN A 99 -12.76 10.10 -20.71
N ASN A 100 -12.46 9.55 -21.89
CA ASN A 100 -11.55 10.10 -22.91
C ASN A 100 -10.09 10.32 -22.43
N VAL A 101 -9.69 9.73 -21.30
CA VAL A 101 -8.33 9.87 -20.74
C VAL A 101 -7.53 8.60 -20.97
N ASP A 102 -6.36 8.74 -21.58
CA ASP A 102 -5.38 7.66 -21.72
C ASP A 102 -4.55 7.50 -20.44
N ILE A 103 -4.85 6.44 -19.67
CA ILE A 103 -4.14 6.12 -18.43
C ILE A 103 -2.64 5.97 -18.63
N ILE A 104 -2.22 5.31 -19.71
CA ILE A 104 -0.80 5.02 -19.94
C ILE A 104 -0.07 6.35 -20.12
N SER A 105 -0.62 7.22 -20.96
CA SER A 105 -0.07 8.56 -21.18
C SER A 105 0.03 9.36 -19.87
N GLU A 106 -1.00 9.32 -19.02
CA GLU A 106 -0.97 10.01 -17.72
C GLU A 106 0.10 9.45 -16.77
N LEU A 107 0.29 8.12 -16.74
CA LEU A 107 1.34 7.50 -15.93
C LEU A 107 2.75 7.78 -16.47
N LEU A 108 2.94 7.86 -17.78
CA LEU A 108 4.22 8.22 -18.40
C LEU A 108 4.60 9.67 -18.08
N LYS A 109 3.65 10.62 -18.15
CA LYS A 109 3.86 12.01 -17.72
C LYS A 109 4.24 12.08 -16.23
N LEU A 110 3.55 11.33 -15.39
CA LEU A 110 3.87 11.23 -13.97
C LEU A 110 5.29 10.68 -13.75
N TRP A 111 5.69 9.66 -14.52
CA TRP A 111 7.04 9.09 -14.46
C TRP A 111 8.10 10.13 -14.83
N GLU A 112 7.89 10.87 -15.93
CA GLU A 112 8.80 11.93 -16.37
C GLU A 112 8.96 13.02 -15.31
N LYS A 113 7.85 13.41 -14.67
CA LYS A 113 7.87 14.35 -13.54
C LYS A 113 8.67 13.80 -12.35
N ILE A 114 8.49 12.53 -11.99
CA ILE A 114 9.28 11.91 -10.91
C ILE A 114 10.76 11.91 -11.25
N ASN A 115 11.12 11.55 -12.49
CA ASN A 115 12.51 11.53 -12.95
C ASN A 115 13.15 12.91 -12.86
N SER A 116 12.48 13.93 -13.38
CA SER A 116 12.99 15.32 -13.41
C SER A 116 13.04 15.98 -12.04
N THR A 117 12.12 15.65 -11.12
CA THR A 117 12.05 16.31 -9.80
C THR A 117 12.81 15.59 -8.70
N LYS A 118 12.91 14.26 -8.75
CA LYS A 118 13.49 13.44 -7.67
C LYS A 118 14.81 12.75 -8.05
N TYR A 119 15.02 12.48 -9.35
CA TYR A 119 16.16 11.68 -9.84
C TYR A 119 16.90 12.39 -10.99
N ASN A 120 16.95 13.72 -10.95
CA ASN A 120 17.52 14.51 -12.04
C ASN A 120 19.02 14.24 -12.20
N GLY A 121 19.46 14.00 -13.43
CA GLY A 121 20.87 13.75 -13.75
C GLY A 121 21.39 12.36 -13.39
N GLU A 122 20.53 11.50 -12.85
CA GLU A 122 20.91 10.16 -12.43
C GLU A 122 21.00 9.20 -13.62
N ASN A 123 22.09 8.45 -13.71
CA ASN A 123 22.34 7.56 -14.85
C ASN A 123 21.60 6.21 -14.75
N TYR A 124 20.99 5.90 -13.61
CA TYR A 124 20.29 4.64 -13.35
C TYR A 124 18.79 4.69 -13.62
N ILE A 125 18.27 5.84 -14.07
CA ILE A 125 16.84 6.02 -14.37
C ILE A 125 16.41 5.33 -15.67
N CYS A 126 15.11 5.10 -15.80
CA CYS A 126 14.55 4.48 -16.99
C CYS A 126 14.47 5.48 -18.15
N GLN A 127 14.82 5.02 -19.35
CA GLN A 127 14.50 5.73 -20.58
C GLN A 127 13.03 5.47 -20.92
N LEU A 128 12.23 6.53 -20.91
CA LEU A 128 10.80 6.44 -21.20
C LEU A 128 10.57 6.35 -22.71
N PRO A 129 9.62 5.53 -23.16
CA PRO A 129 9.26 5.45 -24.58
C PRO A 129 8.78 6.81 -25.07
N LYS A 130 9.29 7.23 -26.23
CA LYS A 130 8.94 8.53 -26.85
C LYS A 130 7.71 8.46 -27.76
N SER A 131 7.29 7.25 -28.18
CA SER A 131 6.19 7.08 -29.13
C SER A 131 4.90 6.65 -28.43
N GLN A 132 3.77 7.06 -29.04
CA GLN A 132 2.43 6.61 -28.68
C GLN A 132 2.03 5.28 -29.35
N GLU A 133 2.96 4.59 -30.02
CA GLU A 133 2.66 3.29 -30.58
C GLU A 133 2.42 2.30 -29.45
N SER A 134 1.25 1.67 -29.45
CA SER A 134 0.92 0.64 -28.46
C SER A 134 1.97 -0.47 -28.56
N PRO A 135 2.72 -0.75 -27.48
CA PRO A 135 3.73 -1.78 -27.53
C PRO A 135 3.07 -3.15 -27.76
N ASN A 136 3.75 -4.02 -28.50
CA ASN A 136 3.35 -5.41 -28.65
C ASN A 136 3.59 -6.15 -27.31
N LEU A 137 2.55 -6.26 -26.48
CA LEU A 137 2.64 -6.86 -25.14
C LEU A 137 3.05 -8.33 -25.17
N GLU A 138 2.64 -9.08 -26.19
CA GLU A 138 3.07 -10.47 -26.39
C GLU A 138 4.58 -10.54 -26.59
N GLU A 139 5.13 -9.69 -27.46
CA GLU A 139 6.56 -9.63 -27.73
C GLU A 139 7.36 -9.19 -26.50
N MET A 140 6.90 -8.16 -25.77
CA MET A 140 7.53 -7.72 -24.52
C MET A 140 7.56 -8.84 -23.48
N LYS A 141 6.43 -9.53 -23.29
CA LYS A 141 6.31 -10.65 -22.36
C LYS A 141 7.29 -11.77 -22.70
N ARG A 142 7.41 -12.14 -23.98
CA ARG A 142 8.36 -13.15 -24.46
C ARG A 142 9.81 -12.75 -24.12
N LYS A 143 10.18 -11.49 -24.35
CA LYS A 143 11.52 -10.96 -24.00
C LYS A 143 11.80 -11.01 -22.50
N ILE A 144 10.82 -10.64 -21.67
CA ILE A 144 10.93 -10.68 -20.20
C ILE A 144 11.15 -12.12 -19.72
N VAL A 145 10.27 -13.06 -20.10
CA VAL A 145 10.39 -14.48 -19.68
C VAL A 145 11.76 -15.05 -20.05
N MET A 146 12.26 -14.73 -21.24
CA MET A 146 13.58 -15.18 -21.68
C MET A 146 14.71 -14.56 -20.85
N SER A 147 14.64 -13.26 -20.58
CA SER A 147 15.61 -12.54 -19.74
C SER A 147 15.60 -13.02 -18.29
N ASP A 148 14.43 -13.38 -17.76
CA ASP A 148 14.25 -13.90 -16.41
C ASP A 148 14.88 -15.28 -16.25
N TYR A 149 14.63 -16.16 -17.22
CA TYR A 149 15.28 -17.46 -17.30
C TYR A 149 16.81 -17.33 -17.28
N CYS A 150 17.38 -16.46 -18.11
CA CYS A 150 18.83 -16.29 -18.18
C CYS A 150 19.41 -15.66 -16.91
N GLU A 151 18.72 -14.70 -16.27
CA GLU A 151 19.18 -14.10 -15.00
C GLU A 151 19.24 -15.14 -13.87
N ASP A 152 18.21 -15.95 -13.73
CA ASP A 152 18.11 -16.94 -12.65
C ASP A 152 18.93 -18.22 -12.94
N TYR A 153 19.36 -18.45 -14.18
CA TYR A 153 20.01 -19.69 -14.61
C TYR A 153 21.22 -20.08 -13.76
N ASN A 154 22.15 -19.14 -13.50
CA ASN A 154 23.37 -19.45 -12.74
C ASN A 154 23.06 -19.80 -11.27
N SER A 155 22.10 -19.10 -10.66
CA SER A 155 21.61 -19.41 -9.31
C SER A 155 21.00 -20.81 -9.27
N LEU A 156 20.11 -21.13 -10.22
CA LEU A 156 19.50 -22.45 -10.34
C LEU A 156 20.56 -23.53 -10.62
N LYS A 157 21.50 -23.32 -11.54
CA LYS A 157 22.61 -24.24 -11.81
C LYS A 157 23.38 -24.58 -10.54
N SER A 158 23.74 -23.56 -9.74
CA SER A 158 24.41 -23.76 -8.46
C SER A 158 23.55 -24.57 -7.48
N LEU A 159 22.26 -24.26 -7.37
CA LEU A 159 21.33 -24.95 -6.46
C LEU A 159 21.08 -26.41 -6.85
N LEU A 160 21.03 -26.71 -8.15
CA LEU A 160 20.75 -28.06 -8.67
C LEU A 160 22.00 -28.98 -8.67
N THR A 161 23.21 -28.40 -8.66
CA THR A 161 24.48 -29.16 -8.73
C THR A 161 25.16 -29.33 -7.36
N LYS A 162 24.89 -28.45 -6.39
CA LYS A 162 25.42 -28.56 -5.01
C LYS A 162 24.65 -29.60 -4.20
N ARG A 163 25.21 -29.99 -3.03
CA ARG A 163 24.62 -31.02 -2.14
C ARG A 163 23.18 -30.64 -1.80
N SER A 164 22.26 -31.59 -1.99
CA SER A 164 20.82 -31.36 -1.88
C SER A 164 20.43 -30.96 -0.46
N GLY A 165 20.01 -29.70 -0.28
CA GLY A 165 19.33 -29.23 0.94
C GLY A 165 17.82 -29.36 0.82
N ASP A 166 17.09 -28.99 1.88
CA ASP A 166 15.65 -29.24 2.10
C ASP A 166 14.67 -28.62 1.09
N ASN A 167 15.15 -27.99 0.01
CA ASN A 167 14.34 -27.32 -1.00
C ASN A 167 14.73 -27.67 -2.45
N CYS A 168 15.54 -28.72 -2.64
CA CYS A 168 16.05 -29.13 -3.96
C CYS A 168 14.92 -29.34 -5.00
N SER A 169 13.83 -30.00 -4.61
CA SER A 169 12.67 -30.27 -5.48
C SER A 169 12.01 -28.98 -5.97
N ILE A 170 11.84 -27.99 -5.08
CA ILE A 170 11.27 -26.69 -5.43
C ILE A 170 12.05 -25.99 -6.55
N TYR A 171 13.38 -25.99 -6.44
CA TYR A 171 14.24 -25.39 -7.47
C TYR A 171 14.23 -26.20 -8.77
N TYR A 172 14.16 -27.53 -8.68
CA TYR A 172 14.08 -28.41 -9.84
C TYR A 172 12.78 -28.19 -10.63
N ASP A 173 11.64 -28.18 -9.94
CA ASP A 173 10.33 -27.92 -10.54
C ASP A 173 10.29 -26.56 -11.21
N TYR A 174 10.74 -25.51 -10.50
CA TYR A 174 10.80 -24.16 -11.07
C TYR A 174 11.69 -24.10 -12.30
N PHE A 175 12.88 -24.71 -12.26
CA PHE A 175 13.79 -24.72 -13.39
C PHE A 175 13.20 -25.45 -14.60
N LYS A 176 12.54 -26.60 -14.38
CA LYS A 176 11.85 -27.37 -15.43
C LYS A 176 10.73 -26.54 -16.07
N ASP A 177 9.88 -25.89 -15.26
CA ASP A 177 8.80 -25.02 -15.73
C ASP A 177 9.34 -23.82 -16.54
N SER A 178 10.38 -23.17 -16.01
CA SER A 178 11.01 -22.00 -16.64
C SER A 178 11.70 -22.37 -17.96
N LEU A 179 12.41 -23.51 -18.00
CA LEU A 179 13.03 -24.03 -19.21
C LEU A 179 11.99 -24.38 -20.28
N SER A 180 10.85 -24.96 -19.91
CA SER A 180 9.77 -25.27 -20.86
C SER A 180 9.27 -24.00 -21.55
N LYS A 181 8.96 -22.96 -20.77
CA LYS A 181 8.51 -21.65 -21.29
C LYS A 181 9.55 -21.01 -22.19
N TYR A 182 10.82 -21.03 -21.78
CA TYR A 182 11.92 -20.55 -22.59
C TYR A 182 11.99 -21.27 -23.94
N LYS A 183 11.92 -22.61 -23.95
CA LYS A 183 11.96 -23.41 -25.18
C LYS A 183 10.78 -23.11 -26.11
N GLU A 184 9.59 -22.94 -25.58
CA GLU A 184 8.42 -22.55 -26.39
C GLU A 184 8.65 -21.21 -27.11
N ILE A 185 9.18 -20.22 -26.41
CA ILE A 185 9.49 -18.91 -26.98
C ILE A 185 10.59 -19.01 -28.05
N VAL A 186 11.61 -19.83 -27.82
CA VAL A 186 12.73 -20.01 -28.76
C VAL A 186 12.33 -20.82 -30.00
N LYS A 187 11.37 -21.76 -29.92
CA LYS A 187 10.86 -22.48 -31.10
C LYS A 187 10.22 -21.53 -32.12
N ASP A 188 9.53 -20.50 -31.63
CA ASP A 188 8.89 -19.47 -32.46
C ASP A 188 9.88 -18.46 -33.06
N CYS A 189 11.18 -18.56 -32.73
CA CYS A 189 12.16 -17.56 -33.11
C CYS A 189 12.64 -17.66 -34.57
N ASP A 190 12.23 -18.65 -35.38
CA ASP A 190 12.75 -18.79 -36.74
C ASP A 190 12.11 -17.90 -37.82
N ALA A 191 13.00 -17.34 -38.66
CA ALA A 191 12.85 -16.74 -39.99
C ALA A 191 12.52 -15.24 -40.18
N LYS A 192 12.24 -14.42 -39.16
CA LYS A 192 12.00 -12.96 -39.38
C LYS A 192 12.57 -11.94 -38.41
N SER A 193 13.28 -12.32 -37.34
CA SER A 193 13.70 -11.30 -36.35
C SER A 193 15.21 -11.28 -36.07
N PHE A 194 15.78 -10.09 -36.25
CA PHE A 194 17.06 -9.63 -35.72
C PHE A 194 17.20 -9.86 -34.18
N SER A 195 16.11 -10.27 -33.51
CA SER A 195 16.04 -10.62 -32.08
C SER A 195 16.82 -11.89 -31.72
N ILE A 196 17.02 -12.84 -32.65
CA ILE A 196 17.66 -14.15 -32.39
C ILE A 196 19.10 -14.00 -31.86
N SER A 197 19.88 -13.04 -32.37
CA SER A 197 21.27 -12.83 -31.92
C SER A 197 21.36 -12.32 -30.49
N ASN A 198 20.38 -11.51 -30.05
CA ASN A 198 20.27 -11.04 -28.67
C ASN A 198 19.70 -12.13 -27.74
N CYS A 199 18.72 -12.91 -28.19
CA CYS A 199 18.17 -14.05 -27.45
C CYS A 199 19.27 -15.04 -27.01
N LEU A 200 20.14 -15.44 -27.94
CA LEU A 200 21.24 -16.37 -27.69
C LEU A 200 22.38 -15.74 -26.87
N ARG A 201 22.57 -14.41 -26.94
CA ARG A 201 23.58 -13.69 -26.14
C ARG A 201 23.29 -13.70 -24.65
N PHE A 202 22.01 -13.73 -24.25
CA PHE A 202 21.63 -13.76 -22.83
C PHE A 202 21.94 -15.10 -22.15
N CYS A 203 21.97 -16.19 -22.92
CA CYS A 203 22.15 -17.55 -22.42
C CYS A 203 23.31 -18.25 -23.14
N ALA A 204 24.49 -17.61 -23.18
CA ALA A 204 25.69 -18.25 -23.74
C ALA A 204 26.27 -19.29 -22.76
N ASN A 205 26.54 -20.50 -23.29
CA ASN A 205 27.51 -21.50 -22.81
C ASN A 205 27.05 -22.66 -21.90
N ASN A 206 25.78 -23.00 -21.75
CA ASN A 206 25.43 -24.28 -21.10
C ASN A 206 24.18 -24.92 -21.67
N ASP A 207 24.23 -26.24 -21.87
CA ASP A 207 23.08 -27.07 -22.24
C ASP A 207 22.13 -27.20 -21.04
N PRO A 208 20.90 -26.66 -21.10
CA PRO A 208 19.92 -26.78 -20.02
C PRO A 208 19.43 -28.21 -19.80
N GLU A 209 19.45 -29.06 -20.83
CA GLU A 209 19.05 -30.46 -20.72
C GLU A 209 20.11 -31.27 -19.97
N ASP A 210 21.37 -30.95 -20.20
CA ASP A 210 22.49 -31.49 -19.41
C ASP A 210 22.34 -31.18 -17.92
N LEU A 211 21.91 -29.95 -17.58
CA LEU A 211 21.67 -29.55 -16.20
C LEU A 211 20.50 -30.32 -15.56
N LEU A 212 19.40 -30.56 -16.27
CA LEU A 212 18.29 -31.38 -15.77
C LEU A 212 18.74 -32.82 -15.49
N ASN A 213 19.59 -33.38 -16.36
CA ASN A 213 20.06 -34.76 -16.24
C ASN A 213 21.11 -34.94 -15.14
N LYS A 214 22.00 -33.97 -14.95
CA LYS A 214 23.06 -33.98 -13.93
C LYS A 214 22.61 -33.44 -12.58
N SER A 215 21.40 -32.89 -12.48
CA SER A 215 20.83 -32.36 -11.24
C SER A 215 20.83 -33.41 -10.14
N LYS A 216 21.40 -33.07 -8.99
CA LYS A 216 21.34 -33.92 -7.77
C LYS A 216 19.94 -33.96 -7.15
N CYS A 217 19.05 -33.06 -7.57
CA CYS A 217 17.66 -33.03 -7.11
C CYS A 217 16.78 -34.10 -7.78
N LYS A 218 17.14 -34.57 -8.99
CA LYS A 218 16.38 -35.62 -9.70
C LYS A 218 16.26 -36.92 -8.90
N LEU A 219 17.29 -37.23 -8.10
CA LEU A 219 17.29 -38.40 -7.20
C LEU A 219 16.34 -38.26 -6.00
N ILE A 220 15.96 -37.03 -5.62
CA ILE A 220 14.99 -36.77 -4.55
C ILE A 220 13.56 -36.98 -5.07
N GLU A 221 13.26 -36.55 -6.30
CA GLU A 221 11.96 -36.81 -6.96
C GLU A 221 11.69 -38.32 -7.04
N ILE A 222 12.68 -39.12 -7.47
CA ILE A 222 12.59 -40.59 -7.53
C ILE A 222 12.46 -41.25 -6.13
N ARG A 223 12.93 -40.58 -5.07
CA ARG A 223 12.78 -41.06 -3.68
C ARG A 223 11.44 -40.67 -3.07
N GLN A 224 10.93 -39.47 -3.37
CA GLN A 224 9.58 -39.04 -3.00
C GLN A 224 8.52 -39.90 -3.70
N ASP A 225 8.76 -40.30 -4.96
CA ASP A 225 7.95 -41.29 -5.67
C ASP A 225 8.03 -42.72 -5.09
N LYS A 226 8.96 -42.99 -4.18
CA LYS A 226 9.11 -44.30 -3.52
C LYS A 226 8.56 -44.34 -2.10
N GLU A 227 8.15 -43.21 -1.54
CA GLU A 227 7.44 -43.16 -0.26
C GLU A 227 5.98 -42.77 -0.52
N GLU A 228 5.14 -43.82 -0.57
CA GLU A 228 3.67 -43.81 -0.59
C GLU A 228 2.97 -43.16 -1.81
N TYR A 229 3.02 -43.86 -2.95
CA TYR A 229 1.82 -43.89 -3.80
C TYR A 229 0.71 -44.62 -3.03
N ILE A 230 -0.22 -43.85 -2.47
CA ILE A 230 -1.48 -44.40 -1.97
C ILE A 230 -2.20 -45.02 -3.17
N GLU A 231 -2.42 -46.33 -3.11
CA GLU A 231 -3.18 -47.08 -4.10
C GLU A 231 -4.52 -46.37 -4.38
N LYS A 232 -4.94 -46.28 -5.65
CA LYS A 232 -6.06 -45.44 -6.09
C LYS A 232 -7.32 -45.63 -5.24
N GLU A 233 -7.59 -46.86 -4.83
CA GLU A 233 -8.71 -47.20 -3.94
C GLU A 233 -8.62 -46.54 -2.55
N LYS A 234 -7.43 -46.43 -1.96
CA LYS A 234 -7.24 -45.71 -0.68
C LYS A 234 -7.37 -44.20 -0.86
N CYS A 235 -6.95 -43.66 -2.01
CA CYS A 235 -7.16 -42.24 -2.34
C CYS A 235 -8.65 -41.93 -2.49
N ASP A 236 -9.38 -42.77 -3.20
CA ASP A 236 -10.83 -42.64 -3.38
C ASP A 236 -11.57 -42.80 -2.04
N ALA A 237 -11.16 -43.75 -1.18
CA ALA A 237 -11.70 -43.89 0.17
C ALA A 237 -11.44 -42.68 1.08
N LEU A 238 -10.25 -42.05 0.98
CA LEU A 238 -9.94 -40.81 1.71
C LEU A 238 -10.75 -39.62 1.17
N LYS A 239 -10.97 -39.57 -0.15
CA LYS A 239 -11.80 -38.57 -0.80
C LYS A 239 -13.26 -38.69 -0.36
N ASP A 240 -13.81 -39.90 -0.34
CA ASP A 240 -15.18 -40.14 0.12
C ASP A 240 -15.36 -39.80 1.60
N LYS A 241 -14.35 -40.10 2.42
CA LYS A 241 -14.34 -39.74 3.84
C LYS A 241 -14.24 -38.22 4.07
N ALA A 242 -13.48 -37.52 3.22
CA ALA A 242 -13.39 -36.05 3.24
C ALA A 242 -14.69 -35.39 2.74
N VAL A 243 -15.31 -35.93 1.69
CA VAL A 243 -16.61 -35.46 1.17
C VAL A 243 -17.72 -35.71 2.19
N ALA A 244 -17.70 -36.83 2.90
CA ALA A 244 -18.65 -37.12 3.97
C ALA A 244 -18.46 -36.25 5.22
N ALA A 245 -17.22 -35.82 5.50
CA ALA A 245 -16.91 -34.91 6.62
C ALA A 245 -17.22 -33.43 6.30
N VAL A 246 -17.29 -33.07 5.02
CA VAL A 246 -17.58 -31.71 4.57
C VAL A 246 -19.08 -31.57 4.29
N THR A 247 -19.84 -31.16 5.30
CA THR A 247 -21.17 -30.57 5.10
C THR A 247 -20.99 -29.14 4.59
N CYS A 248 -20.59 -28.99 3.32
CA CYS A 248 -20.58 -27.70 2.65
C CYS A 248 -22.03 -27.27 2.38
N LYS A 249 -22.62 -26.58 3.34
CA LYS A 249 -23.79 -25.73 3.10
C LYS A 249 -23.29 -24.58 2.23
N SER A 250 -23.56 -24.62 0.92
CA SER A 250 -23.33 -23.46 0.05
C SER A 250 -24.42 -22.42 0.33
N GLU A 251 -24.22 -21.59 1.34
CA GLU A 251 -24.89 -20.29 1.35
C GLU A 251 -24.16 -19.40 0.36
N GLU A 252 -24.79 -19.20 -0.81
CA GLU A 252 -24.50 -18.11 -1.70
C GLU A 252 -24.43 -16.83 -0.88
N ILE A 253 -23.26 -16.18 -0.82
CA ILE A 253 -23.15 -14.82 -0.28
C ILE A 253 -23.80 -13.89 -1.31
N LYS A 254 -25.14 -13.83 -1.28
CA LYS A 254 -25.84 -12.60 -1.62
C LYS A 254 -25.42 -11.60 -0.57
N SER A 255 -24.81 -10.50 -1.00
CA SER A 255 -24.60 -9.31 -0.17
C SER A 255 -25.93 -8.93 0.46
N THR A 256 -26.12 -9.35 1.71
CA THR A 256 -27.28 -8.99 2.51
C THR A 256 -27.17 -7.51 2.79
N GLU A 257 -28.19 -6.76 2.39
CA GLU A 257 -28.36 -5.37 2.80
C GLU A 257 -28.18 -5.25 4.32
N PHE A 258 -27.52 -4.17 4.73
CA PHE A 258 -27.18 -3.91 6.13
C PHE A 258 -28.48 -3.75 6.93
N THR A 259 -28.91 -4.79 7.66
CA THR A 259 -30.10 -4.73 8.50
C THR A 259 -29.70 -4.53 9.96
N PHE A 260 -30.49 -3.75 10.71
CA PHE A 260 -30.23 -3.36 12.09
C PHE A 260 -30.17 -4.52 13.11
N SER A 261 -30.42 -5.76 12.69
CA SER A 261 -30.34 -6.97 13.51
C SER A 261 -28.99 -7.68 13.44
N ASP A 262 -28.03 -7.17 12.67
CA ASP A 262 -26.71 -7.81 12.50
C ASP A 262 -25.76 -7.49 13.66
N HIS A 263 -25.02 -8.49 14.15
CA HIS A 263 -24.04 -8.37 15.23
C HIS A 263 -22.98 -7.28 14.96
N ARG A 264 -22.72 -7.00 13.68
CA ARG A 264 -21.82 -5.91 13.23
C ARG A 264 -22.39 -4.53 13.54
N ALA A 265 -23.71 -4.34 13.49
CA ALA A 265 -24.37 -3.09 13.87
C ALA A 265 -24.23 -2.83 15.38
N ILE A 266 -24.26 -3.87 16.21
CA ILE A 266 -24.01 -3.75 17.66
C ILE A 266 -22.61 -3.20 17.93
N ILE A 267 -21.59 -3.72 17.23
CA ILE A 267 -20.21 -3.26 17.37
C ILE A 267 -20.08 -1.79 16.93
N LEU A 268 -20.71 -1.41 15.81
CA LEU A 268 -20.69 -0.02 15.33
C LEU A 268 -21.39 0.94 16.30
N ILE A 269 -22.54 0.56 16.86
CA ILE A 269 -23.26 1.34 17.88
C ILE A 269 -22.39 1.53 19.13
N LEU A 270 -21.72 0.47 19.59
CA LEU A 270 -20.81 0.55 20.75
C LEU A 270 -19.65 1.52 20.49
N PHE A 271 -19.03 1.46 19.31
CA PHE A 271 -17.96 2.40 18.94
C PHE A 271 -18.46 3.84 18.79
N SER A 272 -19.65 4.05 18.23
CA SER A 272 -20.25 5.38 18.15
C SER A 272 -20.55 5.96 19.54
N LEU A 273 -21.10 5.16 20.45
CA LEU A 273 -21.33 5.58 21.84
C LEU A 273 -20.03 5.88 22.59
N TRP A 274 -18.99 5.09 22.36
CA TRP A 274 -17.66 5.34 22.92
C TRP A 274 -17.04 6.64 22.37
N GLY A 275 -17.16 6.88 21.07
CA GLY A 275 -16.71 8.12 20.45
C GLY A 275 -17.40 9.34 21.04
N ILE A 276 -18.71 9.28 21.22
CA ILE A 276 -19.52 10.34 21.85
C ILE A 276 -19.12 10.55 23.32
N PHE A 277 -18.87 9.49 24.07
CA PHE A 277 -18.41 9.59 25.45
C PHE A 277 -17.03 10.29 25.57
N LEU A 278 -16.10 9.93 24.68
CA LEU A 278 -14.77 10.54 24.64
C LEU A 278 -14.82 12.02 24.22
N THR A 279 -15.69 12.39 23.29
CA THR A 279 -15.87 13.80 22.92
C THR A 279 -16.48 14.60 24.08
N PHE A 280 -17.46 14.07 24.80
CA PHE A 280 -17.99 14.73 26.01
C PHE A 280 -16.94 14.88 27.11
N LEU A 281 -16.09 13.87 27.34
CA LEU A 281 -14.98 13.99 28.29
C LEU A 281 -13.97 15.07 27.88
N PHE A 282 -13.65 15.14 26.59
CA PHE A 282 -12.74 16.17 26.06
C PHE A 282 -13.36 17.57 26.20
N LEU A 283 -14.63 17.73 25.85
CA LEU A 283 -15.36 18.99 26.01
C LEU A 283 -15.55 19.36 27.48
N TYR A 284 -15.81 18.41 28.39
CA TYR A 284 -15.89 18.67 29.83
C TYR A 284 -14.56 19.19 30.39
N LYS A 285 -13.43 18.63 29.93
CA LYS A 285 -12.10 19.10 30.34
C LYS A 285 -11.76 20.48 29.77
N MET A 286 -12.27 20.83 28.60
CA MET A 286 -11.99 22.09 27.90
C MET A 286 -13.03 23.20 28.14
N THR A 287 -14.22 22.88 28.66
CA THR A 287 -15.27 23.88 28.93
C THR A 287 -15.22 24.27 30.42
N PRO A 288 -14.97 25.54 30.78
CA PRO A 288 -14.96 25.98 32.18
C PRO A 288 -16.40 26.15 32.70
N LEU A 289 -17.17 25.06 32.77
CA LEU A 289 -18.57 25.08 33.24
C LEU A 289 -18.72 25.25 34.75
N ARG A 290 -17.62 25.39 35.51
CA ARG A 290 -17.68 25.76 36.93
C ARG A 290 -18.05 27.24 37.14
N SER A 291 -17.76 28.11 36.17
CA SER A 291 -18.00 29.57 36.29
C SER A 291 -19.34 30.04 35.72
N TRP A 292 -20.00 29.25 34.86
CA TRP A 292 -21.26 29.66 34.21
C TRP A 292 -22.52 29.22 34.98
N ILE A 293 -22.44 28.14 35.76
CA ILE A 293 -23.57 27.62 36.54
C ILE A 293 -23.82 28.44 37.82
N SER A 294 -22.79 29.09 38.39
CA SER A 294 -22.99 30.00 39.53
C SER A 294 -23.70 31.30 39.15
N ASN A 295 -23.50 31.79 37.92
CA ASN A 295 -24.06 33.08 37.48
C ASN A 295 -25.49 33.00 36.92
N LYS A 296 -26.05 31.81 36.72
CA LYS A 296 -27.42 31.66 36.20
C LYS A 296 -28.49 31.42 37.28
N ARG A 297 -28.10 31.35 38.56
CA ARG A 297 -29.03 31.18 39.70
C ARG A 297 -29.30 32.44 40.53
N ARG A 298 -28.90 33.63 40.04
CA ARG A 298 -29.12 34.91 40.75
C ARG A 298 -29.90 35.94 39.91
N LYS A 299 -30.97 35.51 39.24
CA LYS A 299 -32.00 36.43 38.70
C LYS A 299 -33.40 35.79 38.70
N GLU A 300 -33.81 35.22 39.83
CA GLU A 300 -35.23 35.00 40.11
C GLU A 300 -35.54 35.37 41.56
N LYS A 301 -35.88 36.65 41.78
CA LYS A 301 -37.02 37.12 42.57
C LYS A 301 -36.95 38.64 42.74
N ILE A 302 -38.14 39.25 42.72
CA ILE A 302 -38.53 40.64 43.01
C ILE A 302 -38.67 41.51 41.75
N ILE A 303 -39.80 42.12 41.38
CA ILE A 303 -41.21 42.18 41.82
C ILE A 303 -42.01 42.67 40.58
N ARG A 304 -43.29 42.32 40.53
CA ARG A 304 -44.30 42.74 39.57
C ARG A 304 -44.89 44.12 39.93
N ASP A 305 -45.27 44.87 38.90
CA ASP A 305 -46.20 46.04 38.82
C ASP A 305 -45.66 47.48 38.69
N ASN A 306 -46.07 48.08 37.55
CA ASN A 306 -46.48 49.46 37.24
C ASN A 306 -45.55 50.65 37.53
N PHE A 307 -45.14 51.40 36.50
CA PHE A 307 -45.83 52.60 35.96
C PHE A 307 -44.97 53.29 34.86
N HIS A 308 -45.69 53.96 33.97
CA HIS A 308 -45.40 54.86 32.84
C HIS A 308 -44.16 55.79 32.80
N GLU A 309 -44.00 56.37 31.59
CA GLU A 309 -43.21 57.54 31.12
C GLU A 309 -41.82 57.20 30.57
N GLU A 310 -41.56 57.22 29.26
CA GLU A 310 -41.52 58.34 28.29
C GLU A 310 -40.30 59.28 28.48
N CYS A 311 -39.70 59.65 27.34
CA CYS A 311 -38.66 60.67 27.11
C CYS A 311 -37.16 60.33 27.26
N ASP A 312 -36.52 60.22 26.10
CA ASP A 312 -35.52 61.14 25.53
C ASP A 312 -34.17 61.44 26.22
N ASN A 313 -33.13 61.25 25.38
CA ASN A 313 -31.95 62.08 25.09
C ASN A 313 -30.87 62.41 26.14
N GLU A 314 -29.62 62.37 25.60
CA GLU A 314 -28.43 63.15 25.97
C GLU A 314 -27.84 62.90 27.38
N SER A 315 -26.56 63.07 27.69
CA SER A 315 -25.31 63.46 27.02
C SER A 315 -24.18 63.24 28.04
N LEU A 316 -22.96 63.05 27.52
CA LEU A 316 -21.60 63.35 28.02
C LEU A 316 -21.22 63.35 29.53
N ASP A 317 -19.95 62.94 29.73
CA ASP A 317 -19.03 63.08 30.87
C ASP A 317 -19.40 62.29 32.15
N ASP A 318 -18.51 61.74 32.97
CA ASP A 318 -17.14 62.15 33.29
C ASP A 318 -16.37 60.96 33.94
N ASP A 319 -15.05 61.04 33.92
CA ASP A 319 -14.09 60.14 34.59
C ASP A 319 -14.32 60.04 36.10
N TYR A 320 -14.38 58.83 36.68
CA TYR A 320 -13.98 58.60 38.08
C TYR A 320 -13.45 57.17 38.28
N GLU A 321 -12.16 57.08 38.65
CA GLU A 321 -11.62 55.96 39.41
C GLU A 321 -12.31 55.87 40.78
N HIS A 322 -12.74 54.67 41.17
CA HIS A 322 -12.93 54.37 42.59
C HIS A 322 -12.47 52.94 42.90
N ILE A 323 -11.36 52.88 43.64
CA ILE A 323 -10.90 51.72 44.40
C ILE A 323 -11.92 51.49 45.52
N ASP A 324 -12.41 50.26 45.68
CA ASP A 324 -13.05 49.87 46.94
C ASP A 324 -12.44 48.58 47.50
N ARG A 325 -12.24 48.64 48.82
CA ARG A 325 -11.46 47.77 49.68
C ARG A 325 -12.30 46.57 50.11
N ASN A 326 -11.62 45.46 50.44
CA ASN A 326 -11.96 44.72 51.65
C ASN A 326 -10.68 44.13 52.25
N ILE A 327 -10.35 44.67 53.42
CA ILE A 327 -9.25 44.27 54.30
C ILE A 327 -9.89 43.35 55.36
N ASP A 328 -9.44 42.10 55.43
CA ASP A 328 -9.66 41.25 56.60
C ASP A 328 -8.42 41.27 57.49
N ASN A 329 -8.70 41.41 58.79
CA ASN A 329 -7.80 41.58 59.91
C ASN A 329 -6.85 40.40 60.14
N GLU A 330 -5.54 40.64 60.13
CA GLU A 330 -4.60 39.91 60.99
C GLU A 330 -3.72 40.91 61.75
N GLY A 331 -3.81 40.85 63.08
CA GLY A 331 -3.22 41.82 63.99
C GLY A 331 -1.71 41.64 64.14
N TYR A 332 -0.96 42.72 63.91
CA TYR A 332 0.43 42.84 64.33
C TYR A 332 0.55 43.97 65.35
N ASN A 333 0.95 43.61 66.58
CA ASN A 333 1.35 44.54 67.63
C ASN A 333 2.72 45.14 67.29
N ILE A 334 2.79 46.45 67.08
CA ILE A 334 4.05 47.20 67.22
C ILE A 334 3.78 48.46 68.05
N SER A 335 4.62 48.62 69.07
CA SER A 335 4.54 49.56 70.17
C SER A 335 4.58 51.03 69.77
N TYR A 336 3.74 51.82 70.46
CA TYR A 336 3.62 53.27 70.38
C TYR A 336 4.87 53.97 70.95
N ASN A 337 5.40 54.95 70.24
CA ASN A 337 6.18 56.03 70.85
C ASN A 337 5.58 57.35 70.38
N SER A 338 4.87 58.01 71.28
CA SER A 338 4.21 59.29 71.05
C SER A 338 5.05 60.41 71.60
N ASP A 339 5.54 61.29 70.73
CA ASP A 339 5.83 62.66 71.11
C ASP A 339 4.90 63.59 70.34
N TRP A 340 3.90 64.05 71.09
CA TRP A 340 2.96 65.11 70.76
C TRP A 340 3.57 66.47 71.09
N ASN A 341 3.31 67.47 70.24
CA ASN A 341 2.79 68.82 70.56
C ASN A 341 3.12 69.76 69.37
N SER A 342 2.15 70.25 68.59
CA SER A 342 1.13 71.27 68.90
C SER A 342 1.69 72.69 69.06
N ILE A 343 1.47 73.49 68.01
CA ILE A 343 1.19 74.94 67.96
C ILE A 343 2.30 75.90 68.49
N ARG A 344 2.96 76.61 67.56
CA ARG A 344 2.76 78.05 67.32
C ARG A 344 3.41 78.51 66.03
#